data_AF-A0AAU7PQS0-F1
#
_entry.id   AF-A0AAU7PQS0-F1
#
_cell.length_a   1.000
_cell.length_b   1.000
_cell.length_c   1.000
_cell.angle_alpha   90.00
_cell.angle_beta   90.00
_cell.angle_gamma   90.00
#
_symmetry.space_group_name_H-M   'P 1'
#
loop_
_entity.id
_entity.type
_entity.pdbx_description
1 polymer ?
#
loop_
_entity_poly.entity_id
_entity_poly.type
_entity_poly.pdbx_seq_one_letter_code
_entity_poly.pdbx_strand_id
1 'polypeptide(L)'
;MSEIKIFVTHTPNKEDYRVRNSLLVDVIAGSHYQIKPLDGDYVMDNTGDNISIKNKMYCELTTQYWAWKNVEADYYGFCHYRRFMSFANVQAETPDIREQICVKVLNDYTVKKYNLDDEILTKKFIEQYDCILPMQQDLRKLPTPKGRKKNVYDHFAGHDRLFMNQDDLNKLLEVINDLFPEYSDDAKVYMGNPYFWGFNCFVLKKELFNSLCEFEFGVLEELEKRIDLNLYNQQMTRIYGFMGEILSSIFFFHLQKADKSLRVANVRLIYFEDTKDIKPIYPVADSKKPIVFNIVGVEPYLFTVTIQSFLARVRNDIPYDVIILHGNLSDGYAVTFKMLFGNHENIRVSFIDTKCVFGNVQDLKSNKVDARLLLPWILTEYSQIICINWNTLFQCELEKIINMEIEPVCISGSRDIRMLGKVKGLDDSYELFVEKELGIHNICDLIDTDIIYMNLDKIRSRYTMQSLFQRISEVKVPLHFSEYANMLFEDRQVLDACLCVYYTESMKENNLIRQVPLFIFNEYNKAKLNPLVLSYSPDLIWSFESKDFIDKYWSLAAETGYYHKLIGYFEGYSNDNNKDINRGPYILKQLRGGIQCVKDHGVIYTFCYSLKKMFN
;
A
#
# COMPACT_ATOMS: atom_id res chain seq x y z
N MET A 1 -6.21 -21.57 -34.23
CA MET A 1 -6.26 -21.19 -32.80
C MET A 1 -7.00 -19.88 -32.73
N SER A 2 -7.91 -19.70 -31.77
CA SER A 2 -8.74 -18.49 -31.73
C SER A 2 -7.88 -17.26 -31.38
N GLU A 3 -8.19 -16.13 -31.99
CA GLU A 3 -7.64 -14.81 -31.69
C GLU A 3 -8.43 -14.21 -30.51
N ILE A 4 -7.79 -14.08 -29.34
CA ILE A 4 -8.44 -13.61 -28.10
C ILE A 4 -7.80 -12.29 -27.70
N LYS A 5 -8.59 -11.25 -27.48
CA LYS A 5 -8.13 -9.94 -26.99
C LYS A 5 -8.98 -9.48 -25.82
N ILE A 6 -8.37 -9.33 -24.66
CA ILE A 6 -9.00 -8.81 -23.44
C ILE A 6 -8.45 -7.41 -23.20
N PHE A 7 -9.27 -6.40 -23.41
CA PHE A 7 -8.86 -5.00 -23.27
C PHE A 7 -8.86 -4.60 -21.79
N VAL A 8 -7.70 -4.21 -21.28
CA VAL A 8 -7.51 -3.72 -19.91
C VAL A 8 -7.50 -2.19 -19.95
N THR A 9 -8.49 -1.57 -19.31
CA THR A 9 -8.68 -0.12 -19.37
C THR A 9 -7.93 0.63 -18.29
N HIS A 10 -7.00 1.49 -18.73
CA HIS A 10 -6.17 2.34 -17.88
C HIS A 10 -6.64 3.79 -17.93
N THR A 11 -6.42 4.51 -16.83
CA THR A 11 -6.78 5.93 -16.72
C THR A 11 -5.66 6.82 -17.25
N PRO A 12 -5.95 7.92 -17.98
CA PRO A 12 -4.92 8.82 -18.46
C PRO A 12 -4.05 9.39 -17.32
N ASN A 13 -2.75 9.51 -17.58
CA ASN A 13 -1.74 10.08 -16.69
C ASN A 13 -1.48 9.31 -15.39
N LYS A 14 -1.99 8.07 -15.30
CA LYS A 14 -1.78 7.13 -14.20
C LYS A 14 -0.82 6.03 -14.64
N GLU A 15 0.13 5.70 -13.77
CA GLU A 15 1.11 4.65 -13.98
C GLU A 15 0.70 3.43 -13.17
N ASP A 16 0.08 2.48 -13.87
CA ASP A 16 -0.41 1.23 -13.30
C ASP A 16 0.46 0.05 -13.74
N TYR A 17 0.67 -0.89 -12.83
CA TYR A 17 1.33 -2.16 -13.09
C TYR A 17 0.58 -2.90 -14.20
N ARG A 18 1.32 -3.38 -15.20
CA ARG A 18 0.76 -4.16 -16.31
C ARG A 18 1.06 -5.64 -16.14
N VAL A 19 0.00 -6.44 -16.21
CA VAL A 19 0.12 -7.90 -16.21
C VAL A 19 0.69 -8.35 -17.55
N ARG A 20 1.84 -9.02 -17.52
CA ARG A 20 2.49 -9.55 -18.73
C ARG A 20 1.76 -10.78 -19.22
N ASN A 21 0.84 -10.59 -20.16
CA ASN A 21 0.05 -11.63 -20.80
C ASN A 21 -0.39 -11.14 -22.18
N SER A 22 -0.02 -11.85 -23.25
CA SER A 22 -0.25 -11.47 -24.64
C SER A 22 -1.72 -11.38 -25.03
N LEU A 23 -2.63 -11.99 -24.26
CA LEU A 23 -4.07 -11.90 -24.45
C LEU A 23 -4.64 -10.60 -23.87
N LEU A 24 -3.90 -9.92 -22.98
CA LEU A 24 -4.29 -8.65 -22.38
C LEU A 24 -3.77 -7.49 -23.24
N VAL A 25 -4.68 -6.63 -23.69
CA VAL A 25 -4.37 -5.45 -24.48
C VAL A 25 -4.58 -4.23 -23.59
N ASP A 26 -3.49 -3.63 -23.13
CA ASP A 26 -3.55 -2.44 -22.26
C ASP A 26 -3.89 -1.19 -23.08
N VAL A 27 -5.06 -0.60 -22.80
CA VAL A 27 -5.57 0.58 -23.51
C VAL A 27 -5.71 1.76 -22.54
N ILE A 28 -5.23 2.94 -22.93
CA ILE A 28 -5.53 4.18 -22.21
C ILE A 28 -6.92 4.66 -22.62
N ALA A 29 -7.92 4.52 -21.75
CA ALA A 29 -9.27 5.01 -21.96
C ALA A 29 -9.31 6.54 -21.82
N GLY A 30 -9.71 7.27 -22.86
CA GLY A 30 -9.61 8.73 -22.88
C GLY A 30 -8.20 9.23 -23.12
N SER A 31 -7.41 8.52 -23.91
CA SER A 31 -6.05 8.91 -24.32
C SER A 31 -5.95 10.31 -24.95
N HIS A 32 -7.06 10.90 -25.40
CA HIS A 32 -7.15 12.33 -25.71
C HIS A 32 -6.65 13.25 -24.57
N TYR A 33 -6.81 12.83 -23.31
CA TYR A 33 -6.39 13.57 -22.13
C TYR A 33 -5.02 13.11 -21.57
N GLN A 34 -4.31 12.24 -22.29
CA GLN A 34 -2.96 11.81 -21.92
C GLN A 34 -1.95 12.92 -22.24
N ILE A 35 -1.27 13.40 -21.21
CA ILE A 35 -0.22 14.43 -21.33
C ILE A 35 1.15 13.93 -20.85
N LYS A 36 1.18 12.95 -19.93
CA LYS A 36 2.43 12.35 -19.49
C LYS A 36 2.95 11.36 -20.53
N PRO A 37 4.27 11.23 -20.72
CA PRO A 37 4.83 10.13 -21.51
C PRO A 37 4.41 8.78 -20.90
N LEU A 38 4.21 7.78 -21.76
CA LEU A 38 3.90 6.42 -21.36
C LEU A 38 5.15 5.55 -21.51
N ASP A 39 5.35 4.64 -20.55
CA ASP A 39 6.42 3.65 -20.59
C ASP A 39 5.89 2.31 -21.14
N GLY A 40 6.28 2.01 -22.37
CA GLY A 40 5.97 0.79 -23.12
C GLY A 40 4.65 0.82 -23.92
N ASP A 41 4.22 -0.37 -24.35
CA ASP A 41 3.32 -0.50 -25.51
C ASP A 41 1.82 -0.37 -25.19
N TYR A 42 1.40 0.79 -24.68
CA TYR A 42 -0.03 1.08 -24.51
C TYR A 42 -0.69 1.36 -25.86
N VAL A 43 -1.92 0.85 -26.01
CA VAL A 43 -2.80 1.23 -27.10
C VAL A 43 -3.55 2.51 -26.73
N MET A 44 -3.64 3.43 -27.69
CA MET A 44 -4.30 4.73 -27.51
C MET A 44 -5.67 4.69 -28.16
N ASP A 45 -6.72 4.86 -27.36
CA ASP A 45 -8.11 4.81 -27.82
C ASP A 45 -8.55 6.05 -28.64
N ASN A 46 -7.66 7.02 -28.87
CA ASN A 46 -7.90 8.22 -29.69
C ASN A 46 -7.47 8.04 -31.16
N THR A 47 -7.22 6.81 -31.58
CA THR A 47 -6.82 6.43 -32.94
C THR A 47 -8.00 5.81 -33.70
N GLY A 48 -7.98 5.87 -35.04
CA GLY A 48 -9.06 5.31 -35.87
C GLY A 48 -10.43 5.93 -35.56
N ASP A 49 -11.50 5.14 -35.66
CA ASP A 49 -12.84 5.56 -35.26
C ASP A 49 -12.99 5.47 -33.73
N ASN A 50 -13.27 6.57 -33.07
CA ASN A 50 -13.21 6.66 -31.63
C ASN A 50 -14.08 7.74 -30.99
N ILE A 51 -14.30 7.58 -29.69
CA ILE A 51 -14.97 8.53 -28.81
C ILE A 51 -14.10 8.91 -27.61
N SER A 52 -12.77 8.88 -27.74
CA SER A 52 -11.82 9.12 -26.64
C SER A 52 -12.05 10.47 -25.92
N ILE A 53 -12.40 11.51 -26.68
CA ILE A 53 -12.77 12.83 -26.14
C ILE A 53 -13.94 12.77 -25.15
N LYS A 54 -14.86 11.80 -25.32
CA LYS A 54 -16.05 11.58 -24.49
C LYS A 54 -15.76 10.79 -23.20
N ASN A 55 -14.51 10.41 -22.91
CA ASN A 55 -14.15 9.59 -21.74
C ASN A 55 -14.64 10.15 -20.40
N LYS A 56 -14.70 11.48 -20.22
CA LYS A 56 -15.24 12.08 -19.00
C LYS A 56 -16.72 11.70 -18.73
N MET A 57 -17.45 11.29 -19.76
CA MET A 57 -18.85 10.87 -19.67
C MET A 57 -19.02 9.34 -19.82
N TYR A 58 -18.29 8.74 -20.76
CA TYR A 58 -18.36 7.32 -21.10
C TYR A 58 -17.44 6.43 -20.26
N CYS A 59 -16.46 7.03 -19.58
CA CYS A 59 -15.44 6.33 -18.83
C CYS A 59 -14.77 5.22 -19.68
N GLU A 60 -14.63 4.03 -19.12
CA GLU A 60 -13.98 2.88 -19.73
C GLU A 60 -14.63 2.45 -21.07
N LEU A 61 -15.92 2.75 -21.31
CA LEU A 61 -16.62 2.41 -22.57
C LEU A 61 -15.95 3.01 -23.82
N THR A 62 -15.14 4.06 -23.67
CA THR A 62 -14.32 4.60 -24.77
C THR A 62 -13.35 3.57 -25.35
N THR A 63 -12.78 2.71 -24.51
CA THR A 63 -11.98 1.55 -24.97
C THR A 63 -12.85 0.50 -25.65
N GLN A 64 -14.05 0.23 -25.11
CA GLN A 64 -14.95 -0.75 -25.72
C GLN A 64 -15.38 -0.33 -27.12
N TYR A 65 -15.75 0.95 -27.29
CA TYR A 65 -16.08 1.52 -28.60
C TYR A 65 -14.89 1.42 -29.56
N TRP A 66 -13.69 1.80 -29.11
CA TRP A 66 -12.50 1.73 -29.93
C TRP A 66 -12.20 0.28 -30.36
N ALA A 67 -12.31 -0.69 -29.45
CA ALA A 67 -12.14 -2.10 -29.77
C ALA A 67 -13.17 -2.58 -30.81
N TRP A 68 -14.44 -2.17 -30.67
CA TRP A 68 -15.51 -2.49 -31.62
C TRP A 68 -15.25 -1.97 -33.03
N LYS A 69 -14.71 -0.76 -33.16
CA LYS A 69 -14.51 -0.15 -34.48
C LYS A 69 -13.17 -0.49 -35.14
N ASN A 70 -12.15 -0.83 -34.36
CA ASN A 70 -10.77 -0.87 -34.85
C ASN A 70 -10.09 -2.23 -34.72
N VAL A 71 -10.69 -3.20 -34.01
CA VAL A 71 -10.03 -4.48 -33.74
C VAL A 71 -10.84 -5.65 -34.27
N GLU A 72 -10.13 -6.61 -34.88
CA GLU A 72 -10.63 -7.91 -35.28
C GLU A 72 -10.08 -9.00 -34.34
N ALA A 73 -10.96 -9.80 -33.76
CA ALA A 73 -10.67 -10.95 -32.90
C ALA A 73 -11.84 -11.96 -32.91
N ASP A 74 -11.60 -13.21 -32.52
CA ASP A 74 -12.66 -14.22 -32.33
C ASP A 74 -13.38 -14.03 -30.99
N TYR A 75 -12.64 -13.55 -29.97
CA TYR A 75 -13.14 -13.24 -28.63
C TYR A 75 -12.68 -11.86 -28.19
N TYR A 76 -13.63 -11.09 -27.65
CA TYR A 76 -13.43 -9.77 -27.08
C TYR A 76 -13.70 -9.83 -25.58
N GLY A 77 -12.69 -9.48 -24.79
CA GLY A 77 -12.80 -9.35 -23.35
C GLY A 77 -12.61 -7.93 -22.88
N PHE A 78 -13.15 -7.61 -21.72
CA PHE A 78 -13.02 -6.30 -21.11
C PHE A 78 -12.74 -6.42 -19.61
N CYS A 79 -11.74 -5.67 -19.14
CA CYS A 79 -11.30 -5.60 -17.75
C CYS A 79 -10.93 -4.15 -17.40
N HIS A 80 -10.87 -3.86 -16.11
CA HIS A 80 -10.33 -2.59 -15.61
C HIS A 80 -8.87 -2.79 -15.22
N TYR A 81 -8.07 -1.71 -15.18
CA TYR A 81 -6.68 -1.76 -14.70
C TYR A 81 -6.48 -2.39 -13.31
N ARG A 82 -7.54 -2.47 -12.50
CA ARG A 82 -7.55 -3.04 -11.15
C ARG A 82 -8.58 -4.15 -10.92
N ARG A 83 -9.25 -4.63 -11.97
CA ARG A 83 -10.20 -5.75 -11.88
C ARG A 83 -9.96 -6.73 -13.02
N PHE A 84 -9.49 -7.91 -12.67
CA PHE A 84 -9.16 -8.97 -13.63
C PHE A 84 -10.08 -10.18 -13.41
N MET A 85 -10.48 -10.85 -14.50
CA MET A 85 -11.23 -12.10 -14.42
C MET A 85 -10.29 -13.25 -14.02
N SER A 86 -10.70 -14.05 -13.03
CA SER A 86 -9.98 -15.25 -12.62
C SER A 86 -10.41 -16.46 -13.44
N PHE A 87 -9.53 -16.94 -14.32
CA PHE A 87 -9.74 -18.18 -15.08
C PHE A 87 -9.24 -19.43 -14.33
N ALA A 88 -8.50 -19.23 -13.23
CA ALA A 88 -8.06 -20.30 -12.33
C ALA A 88 -9.08 -20.57 -11.21
N ASN A 89 -8.96 -21.73 -10.55
CA ASN A 89 -9.81 -22.10 -9.43
C ASN A 89 -9.40 -21.35 -8.15
N VAL A 90 -10.16 -20.31 -7.81
CA VAL A 90 -9.97 -19.46 -6.62
C VAL A 90 -11.01 -19.73 -5.52
N GLN A 91 -11.55 -20.95 -5.45
CA GLN A 91 -12.62 -21.30 -4.49
C GLN A 91 -12.24 -21.19 -3.01
N ALA A 92 -10.94 -21.23 -2.67
CA ALA A 92 -10.48 -21.10 -1.29
C ALA A 92 -10.56 -19.67 -0.73
N GLU A 93 -10.71 -18.66 -1.60
CA GLU A 93 -10.75 -17.25 -1.20
C GLU A 93 -12.18 -16.81 -0.84
N THR A 94 -12.31 -16.00 0.20
CA THR A 94 -13.60 -15.44 0.62
C THR A 94 -13.90 -14.15 -0.16
N PRO A 95 -14.99 -14.07 -0.95
CA PRO A 95 -15.33 -12.86 -1.67
C PRO A 95 -15.86 -11.75 -0.75
N ASP A 96 -15.78 -10.50 -1.21
CA ASP A 96 -16.39 -9.36 -0.56
C ASP A 96 -17.91 -9.27 -0.83
N ILE A 97 -18.56 -8.19 -0.36
CA ILE A 97 -20.00 -7.96 -0.57
C ILE A 97 -20.40 -7.74 -2.05
N ARG A 98 -19.42 -7.58 -2.95
CA ARG A 98 -19.57 -7.40 -4.39
C ARG A 98 -19.12 -8.66 -5.16
N GLU A 99 -18.99 -9.80 -4.48
CA GLU A 99 -18.61 -11.09 -5.07
C GLU A 99 -17.24 -11.10 -5.79
N GLN A 100 -16.35 -10.17 -5.44
CA GLN A 100 -14.96 -10.09 -5.93
C GLN A 100 -13.97 -10.50 -4.83
N ILE A 101 -12.79 -10.98 -5.23
CA ILE A 101 -11.67 -11.26 -4.32
C ILE A 101 -10.86 -9.97 -4.18
N CYS A 102 -10.78 -9.42 -2.97
CA CYS A 102 -10.03 -8.19 -2.69
C CYS A 102 -8.58 -8.51 -2.37
N VAL A 103 -7.67 -7.96 -3.16
CA VAL A 103 -6.22 -8.08 -3.04
C VAL A 103 -5.64 -6.69 -2.85
N LYS A 104 -4.63 -6.56 -1.99
CA LYS A 104 -4.10 -5.24 -1.65
C LYS A 104 -3.28 -4.60 -2.76
N VAL A 105 -2.34 -5.34 -3.35
CA VAL A 105 -1.40 -4.80 -4.35
C VAL A 105 -1.34 -5.71 -5.57
N LEU A 106 -1.34 -5.12 -6.76
CA LEU A 106 -1.02 -5.79 -8.01
C LEU A 106 0.49 -5.77 -8.26
N ASN A 107 1.13 -6.94 -8.37
CA ASN A 107 2.55 -7.10 -8.70
C ASN A 107 2.86 -8.53 -9.17
N ASP A 108 4.12 -8.83 -9.46
CA ASP A 108 4.58 -10.16 -9.91
C ASP A 108 4.14 -11.32 -8.99
N TYR A 109 4.11 -11.12 -7.67
CA TYR A 109 3.71 -12.17 -6.73
C TYR A 109 2.21 -12.46 -6.84
N THR A 110 1.37 -11.42 -6.79
CA THR A 110 -0.09 -11.61 -6.85
C THR A 110 -0.56 -12.02 -8.23
N VAL A 111 0.10 -11.57 -9.30
CA VAL A 111 -0.12 -12.05 -10.67
C VAL A 111 0.06 -13.57 -10.75
N LYS A 112 1.18 -14.09 -10.24
CA LYS A 112 1.45 -15.54 -10.22
C LYS A 112 0.51 -16.31 -9.30
N LYS A 113 0.20 -15.78 -8.10
CA LYS A 113 -0.73 -16.39 -7.14
C LYS A 113 -2.08 -16.69 -7.79
N TYR A 114 -2.54 -15.79 -8.65
CA TYR A 114 -3.86 -15.87 -9.30
C TYR A 114 -3.80 -16.28 -10.77
N ASN A 115 -2.63 -16.73 -11.26
CA ASN A 115 -2.41 -17.19 -12.64
C ASN A 115 -2.83 -16.16 -13.71
N LEU A 116 -2.67 -14.86 -13.43
CA LEU A 116 -3.04 -13.81 -14.39
C LEU A 116 -2.07 -13.75 -15.59
N ASP A 117 -0.87 -14.30 -15.44
CA ASP A 117 0.16 -14.47 -16.47
C ASP A 117 0.10 -15.82 -17.20
N ASP A 118 -0.81 -16.73 -16.83
CA ASP A 118 -0.93 -18.05 -17.48
C ASP A 118 -1.80 -17.97 -18.74
N GLU A 119 -1.16 -17.68 -19.88
CA GLU A 119 -1.82 -17.54 -21.18
C GLU A 119 -2.46 -18.84 -21.66
N ILE A 120 -1.83 -19.99 -21.39
CA ILE A 120 -2.30 -21.31 -21.85
C ILE A 120 -3.58 -21.69 -21.10
N LEU A 121 -3.58 -21.53 -19.78
CA LEU A 121 -4.75 -21.75 -18.94
C LEU A 121 -5.89 -20.81 -19.35
N THR A 122 -5.60 -19.52 -19.50
CA THR A 122 -6.58 -18.49 -19.89
C THR A 122 -7.23 -18.83 -21.23
N LYS A 123 -6.42 -19.12 -22.26
CA LYS A 123 -6.91 -19.48 -23.58
C LYS A 123 -7.76 -20.75 -23.58
N LYS A 124 -7.27 -21.81 -22.94
CA LYS A 124 -8.00 -23.08 -22.83
C LYS A 124 -9.34 -22.92 -22.12
N PHE A 125 -9.41 -22.05 -21.11
CA PHE A 125 -10.67 -21.74 -20.43
C PHE A 125 -11.64 -21.00 -21.36
N ILE A 126 -11.18 -19.92 -22.02
CA ILE A 126 -12.04 -19.07 -22.86
C ILE A 126 -12.66 -19.85 -24.03
N GLU A 127 -11.88 -20.68 -24.72
CA GLU A 127 -12.33 -21.43 -25.90
C GLU A 127 -13.45 -22.46 -25.61
N GLN A 128 -13.71 -22.78 -24.33
CA GLN A 128 -14.80 -23.69 -23.94
C GLN A 128 -16.18 -23.02 -23.94
N TYR A 129 -16.23 -21.69 -23.91
CA TYR A 129 -17.45 -20.91 -23.68
C TYR A 129 -17.72 -19.94 -24.83
N ASP A 130 -18.97 -19.51 -24.92
CA ASP A 130 -19.42 -18.48 -25.87
C ASP A 130 -19.48 -17.11 -25.17
N CYS A 131 -19.74 -17.13 -23.86
CA CYS A 131 -19.89 -15.97 -23.01
C CYS A 131 -19.33 -16.27 -21.60
N ILE A 132 -18.47 -15.38 -21.09
CA ILE A 132 -17.89 -15.46 -19.75
C ILE A 132 -18.19 -14.15 -19.04
N LEU A 133 -18.89 -14.24 -17.92
CA LEU A 133 -19.37 -13.10 -17.14
C LEU A 133 -18.81 -13.13 -15.72
N PRO A 134 -18.78 -11.99 -15.01
CA PRO A 134 -18.44 -11.99 -13.60
C PRO A 134 -19.55 -12.63 -12.76
N MET A 135 -19.23 -13.03 -11.53
CA MET A 135 -20.26 -13.39 -10.55
C MET A 135 -21.16 -12.18 -10.27
N GLN A 136 -22.47 -12.41 -10.20
CA GLN A 136 -23.43 -11.33 -9.94
C GLN A 136 -23.39 -10.86 -8.49
N GLN A 137 -23.43 -9.55 -8.29
CA GLN A 137 -23.56 -8.89 -6.99
C GLN A 137 -24.99 -9.01 -6.47
N ASP A 138 -25.16 -9.30 -5.17
CA ASP A 138 -26.46 -9.24 -4.50
C ASP A 138 -26.74 -7.82 -4.01
N LEU A 139 -27.57 -7.07 -4.75
CA LEU A 139 -27.88 -5.67 -4.48
C LEU A 139 -28.55 -5.45 -3.12
N ARG A 140 -29.18 -6.48 -2.55
CA ARG A 140 -29.81 -6.41 -1.21
C ARG A 140 -28.77 -6.20 -0.10
N LYS A 141 -27.52 -6.58 -0.34
CA LYS A 141 -26.40 -6.41 0.60
C LYS A 141 -25.74 -5.03 0.46
N LEU A 142 -25.77 -4.45 -0.75
CA LEU A 142 -25.07 -3.21 -1.07
C LEU A 142 -25.83 -1.96 -0.55
N PRO A 143 -25.13 -1.03 0.12
CA PRO A 143 -25.75 0.21 0.58
C PRO A 143 -25.97 1.20 -0.58
N THR A 144 -26.99 2.04 -0.45
CA THR A 144 -27.18 3.26 -1.25
C THR A 144 -27.42 4.44 -0.31
N PRO A 145 -27.30 5.70 -0.76
CA PRO A 145 -27.64 6.88 0.04
C PRO A 145 -29.06 6.84 0.62
N LYS A 146 -30.00 6.19 -0.08
CA LYS A 146 -31.41 6.02 0.34
C LYS A 146 -31.67 4.63 0.97
N GLY A 147 -30.65 4.03 1.60
CA GLY A 147 -30.72 2.71 2.24
C GLY A 147 -30.54 1.52 1.29
N ARG A 148 -30.51 0.29 1.81
CA ARG A 148 -30.40 -0.92 0.98
C ARG A 148 -31.67 -1.11 0.13
N LYS A 149 -31.48 -1.56 -1.11
CA LYS A 149 -32.53 -1.71 -2.12
C LYS A 149 -32.69 -3.17 -2.53
N LYS A 150 -33.82 -3.53 -3.13
CA LYS A 150 -34.16 -4.94 -3.40
C LYS A 150 -33.95 -5.38 -4.83
N ASN A 151 -33.83 -4.44 -5.76
CA ASN A 151 -33.74 -4.69 -7.18
C ASN A 151 -32.82 -3.66 -7.87
N VAL A 152 -32.51 -3.92 -9.14
CA VAL A 152 -31.65 -3.07 -9.99
C VAL A 152 -32.20 -1.64 -10.08
N TYR A 153 -33.47 -1.45 -10.43
CA TYR A 153 -34.04 -0.11 -10.61
C TYR A 153 -33.94 0.74 -9.34
N ASP A 154 -34.42 0.20 -8.21
CA ASP A 154 -34.41 0.89 -6.93
C ASP A 154 -32.98 1.16 -6.44
N HIS A 155 -32.01 0.29 -6.78
CA HIS A 155 -30.60 0.49 -6.46
C HIS A 155 -30.04 1.74 -7.15
N PHE A 156 -30.26 1.88 -8.46
CA PHE A 156 -29.80 3.04 -9.22
C PHE A 156 -30.59 4.32 -8.85
N ALA A 157 -31.91 4.23 -8.70
CA ALA A 157 -32.73 5.34 -8.18
C ALA A 157 -32.37 5.73 -6.73
N GLY A 158 -31.80 4.80 -5.96
CA GLY A 158 -31.22 5.05 -4.63
C GLY A 158 -30.02 6.00 -4.64
N HIS A 159 -29.36 6.16 -5.80
CA HIS A 159 -28.23 7.06 -6.06
C HIS A 159 -28.61 8.33 -6.84
N ASP A 160 -29.90 8.66 -6.83
CA ASP A 160 -30.45 9.90 -7.36
C ASP A 160 -29.69 11.13 -6.86
N ARG A 161 -29.31 12.02 -7.79
CA ARG A 161 -28.45 13.21 -7.60
C ARG A 161 -27.01 12.92 -7.14
N LEU A 162 -26.58 11.67 -7.17
CA LEU A 162 -25.20 11.27 -6.87
C LEU A 162 -24.50 10.69 -8.10
N PHE A 163 -25.12 9.71 -8.77
CA PHE A 163 -24.57 9.08 -9.99
C PHE A 163 -25.38 9.46 -11.23
N MET A 164 -26.70 9.50 -11.11
CA MET A 164 -27.64 9.89 -12.15
C MET A 164 -28.92 10.39 -11.50
N ASN A 165 -29.74 11.17 -12.22
CA ASN A 165 -31.08 11.48 -11.75
C ASN A 165 -32.01 10.30 -12.03
N GLN A 166 -33.00 10.09 -11.17
CA GLN A 166 -33.98 9.01 -11.40
C GLN A 166 -34.72 9.16 -12.75
N ASP A 167 -34.99 10.39 -13.19
CA ASP A 167 -35.65 10.65 -14.47
C ASP A 167 -34.80 10.21 -15.67
N ASP A 168 -33.46 10.25 -15.57
CA ASP A 168 -32.60 9.76 -16.64
C ASP A 168 -32.63 8.23 -16.76
N LEU A 169 -32.83 7.52 -15.65
CA LEU A 169 -33.04 6.08 -15.65
C LEU A 169 -34.36 5.71 -16.35
N ASN A 170 -35.40 6.54 -16.20
CA ASN A 170 -36.65 6.36 -16.94
C ASN A 170 -36.43 6.60 -18.45
N LYS A 171 -35.71 7.66 -18.82
CA LYS A 171 -35.33 7.94 -20.22
C LYS A 171 -34.53 6.80 -20.84
N LEU A 172 -33.63 6.15 -20.08
CA LEU A 172 -32.90 4.96 -20.54
C LEU A 172 -33.87 3.86 -20.98
N LEU A 173 -34.88 3.54 -20.16
CA LEU A 173 -35.87 2.51 -20.48
C LEU A 173 -36.78 2.92 -21.65
N GLU A 174 -37.12 4.20 -21.77
CA GLU A 174 -37.85 4.74 -22.92
C GLU A 174 -37.06 4.58 -24.22
N VAL A 175 -35.77 4.97 -24.23
CA VAL A 175 -34.90 4.84 -25.41
C VAL A 175 -34.74 3.38 -25.82
N ILE A 176 -34.56 2.46 -24.86
CA ILE A 176 -34.53 1.01 -25.15
C ILE A 176 -35.83 0.59 -25.83
N ASN A 177 -36.99 1.02 -25.31
CA ASN A 177 -38.28 0.69 -25.89
C ASN A 177 -38.48 1.26 -27.30
N ASP A 178 -37.98 2.46 -27.56
CA ASP A 178 -38.12 3.15 -28.85
C ASP A 178 -37.22 2.54 -29.94
N LEU A 179 -35.97 2.24 -29.61
CA LEU A 179 -34.95 1.85 -30.59
C LEU A 179 -34.69 0.34 -30.67
N PHE A 180 -34.89 -0.37 -29.56
CA PHE A 180 -34.54 -1.77 -29.40
C PHE A 180 -35.69 -2.54 -28.73
N PRO A 181 -36.89 -2.56 -29.34
CA PRO A 181 -38.10 -3.13 -28.75
C PRO A 181 -37.95 -4.61 -28.38
N GLU A 182 -37.06 -5.35 -29.04
CA GLU A 182 -36.72 -6.74 -28.73
C GLU A 182 -36.07 -6.92 -27.35
N TYR A 183 -35.49 -5.87 -26.77
CA TYR A 183 -34.94 -5.86 -25.40
C TYR A 183 -35.89 -5.23 -24.37
N SER A 184 -36.98 -4.58 -24.79
CA SER A 184 -37.84 -3.76 -23.91
C SER A 184 -38.46 -4.56 -22.76
N ASP A 185 -39.04 -5.73 -23.05
CA ASP A 185 -39.65 -6.57 -22.02
C ASP A 185 -38.61 -7.16 -21.07
N ASP A 186 -37.45 -7.54 -21.59
CA ASP A 186 -36.35 -8.07 -20.78
C ASP A 186 -35.72 -6.98 -19.91
N ALA A 187 -35.58 -5.75 -20.41
CA ALA A 187 -35.15 -4.61 -19.62
C ALA A 187 -36.09 -4.36 -18.43
N LYS A 188 -37.41 -4.34 -18.67
CA LYS A 188 -38.42 -4.16 -17.60
C LYS A 188 -38.36 -5.27 -16.56
N VAL A 189 -38.21 -6.53 -17.00
CA VAL A 189 -38.09 -7.68 -16.08
C VAL A 189 -36.77 -7.61 -15.29
N TYR A 190 -35.66 -7.31 -15.96
CA TYR A 190 -34.34 -7.25 -15.35
C TYR A 190 -34.23 -6.13 -14.31
N MET A 191 -34.88 -4.99 -14.53
CA MET A 191 -34.97 -3.91 -13.55
C MET A 191 -35.54 -4.36 -12.19
N GLY A 192 -36.37 -5.41 -12.16
CA GLY A 192 -36.89 -6.04 -10.94
C GLY A 192 -35.97 -7.08 -10.28
N ASN A 193 -34.83 -7.40 -10.89
CA ASN A 193 -33.91 -8.45 -10.42
C ASN A 193 -33.07 -7.99 -9.21
N PRO A 194 -32.83 -8.83 -8.19
CA PRO A 194 -31.94 -8.49 -7.07
C PRO A 194 -30.43 -8.60 -7.36
N TYR A 195 -30.05 -9.14 -8.52
CA TYR A 195 -28.66 -9.43 -8.89
C TYR A 195 -28.17 -8.55 -10.04
N PHE A 196 -26.89 -8.18 -10.01
CA PHE A 196 -26.27 -7.25 -10.97
C PHE A 196 -24.83 -7.64 -11.32
N TRP A 197 -24.46 -7.67 -12.60
CA TRP A 197 -23.09 -8.02 -13.02
C TRP A 197 -22.10 -6.90 -12.70
N GLY A 198 -22.39 -5.66 -13.12
CA GLY A 198 -21.57 -4.48 -12.84
C GLY A 198 -20.13 -4.53 -13.37
N PHE A 199 -19.43 -3.40 -13.27
CA PHE A 199 -18.03 -3.22 -13.69
C PHE A 199 -17.72 -3.46 -15.18
N ASN A 200 -18.71 -3.68 -16.06
CA ASN A 200 -18.48 -3.91 -17.50
C ASN A 200 -17.43 -4.98 -17.85
N CYS A 201 -17.10 -5.92 -16.94
CA CYS A 201 -16.15 -6.98 -17.24
C CYS A 201 -16.85 -8.16 -17.92
N PHE A 202 -16.27 -8.72 -18.97
CA PHE A 202 -16.79 -9.91 -19.67
C PHE A 202 -15.75 -10.47 -20.66
N VAL A 203 -15.96 -11.69 -21.17
CA VAL A 203 -15.39 -12.18 -22.44
C VAL A 203 -16.52 -12.73 -23.29
N LEU A 204 -16.66 -12.22 -24.51
CA LEU A 204 -17.71 -12.58 -25.46
C LEU A 204 -17.10 -13.02 -26.78
N LYS A 205 -17.72 -13.99 -27.45
CA LYS A 205 -17.46 -14.23 -28.88
C LYS A 205 -17.78 -12.99 -29.70
N LYS A 206 -17.08 -12.81 -30.81
CA LYS A 206 -17.20 -11.67 -31.74
C LYS A 206 -18.65 -11.24 -32.00
N GLU A 207 -19.51 -12.17 -32.41
CA GLU A 207 -20.90 -11.81 -32.76
C GLU A 207 -21.70 -11.29 -31.56
N LEU A 208 -21.50 -11.88 -30.37
CA LEU A 208 -22.16 -11.42 -29.15
C LEU A 208 -21.63 -10.05 -28.71
N PHE A 209 -20.32 -9.81 -28.88
CA PHE A 209 -19.71 -8.52 -28.59
C PHE A 209 -20.22 -7.42 -29.54
N ASN A 210 -20.33 -7.72 -30.83
CA ASN A 210 -20.86 -6.80 -31.82
C ASN A 210 -22.32 -6.43 -31.52
N SER A 211 -23.17 -7.43 -31.22
CA SER A 211 -24.56 -7.18 -30.83
C SER A 211 -24.68 -6.39 -29.53
N LEU A 212 -23.81 -6.63 -28.55
CA LEU A 212 -23.73 -5.81 -27.33
C LEU A 212 -23.42 -4.36 -27.69
N CYS A 213 -22.41 -4.11 -28.51
CA CYS A 213 -21.98 -2.76 -28.85
C CYS A 213 -23.03 -2.00 -29.69
N GLU A 214 -23.70 -2.67 -30.63
CA GLU A 214 -24.80 -2.10 -31.40
C GLU A 214 -25.95 -1.66 -30.49
N PHE A 215 -26.38 -2.52 -29.56
CA PHE A 215 -27.41 -2.21 -28.58
C PHE A 215 -26.97 -1.09 -27.62
N GLU A 216 -25.81 -1.26 -26.98
CA GLU A 216 -25.33 -0.36 -25.94
C GLU A 216 -25.03 1.04 -26.47
N PHE A 217 -24.20 1.17 -27.52
CA PHE A 217 -23.87 2.48 -28.07
C PHE A 217 -25.04 3.10 -28.84
N GLY A 218 -25.90 2.31 -29.47
CA GLY A 218 -27.13 2.83 -30.09
C GLY A 218 -28.04 3.52 -29.08
N VAL A 219 -28.20 2.94 -27.88
CA VAL A 219 -28.97 3.57 -26.79
C VAL A 219 -28.25 4.79 -26.22
N LEU A 220 -26.95 4.69 -25.94
CA LEU A 220 -26.18 5.79 -25.33
C LEU A 220 -26.09 7.03 -26.24
N GLU A 221 -25.91 6.84 -27.55
CA GLU A 221 -25.88 7.93 -28.54
C GLU A 221 -27.22 8.67 -28.63
N GLU A 222 -28.35 7.98 -28.43
CA GLU A 222 -29.66 8.62 -28.38
C GLU A 222 -29.90 9.33 -27.05
N LEU A 223 -29.43 8.77 -25.93
CA LEU A 223 -29.51 9.43 -24.62
C LEU A 223 -28.71 10.73 -24.57
N GLU A 224 -27.55 10.79 -25.24
CA GLU A 224 -26.78 12.03 -25.40
C GLU A 224 -27.61 13.18 -25.97
N LYS A 225 -28.59 12.90 -26.83
CA LYS A 225 -29.47 13.91 -27.42
C LYS A 225 -30.61 14.33 -26.49
N ARG A 226 -30.97 13.48 -25.51
CA ARG A 226 -32.14 13.63 -24.62
C ARG A 226 -31.80 14.11 -23.20
N ILE A 227 -30.52 14.05 -22.81
CA ILE A 227 -30.06 14.40 -21.46
C ILE A 227 -29.12 15.60 -21.53
N ASP A 228 -29.49 16.68 -20.85
CA ASP A 228 -28.65 17.85 -20.68
C ASP A 228 -27.75 17.71 -19.44
N LEU A 229 -26.43 17.62 -19.67
CA LEU A 229 -25.43 17.49 -18.61
C LEU A 229 -24.93 18.84 -18.06
N ASN A 230 -25.40 19.98 -18.57
CA ASN A 230 -24.89 21.31 -18.17
C ASN A 230 -25.04 21.60 -16.66
N LEU A 231 -26.04 20.99 -16.02
CA LEU A 231 -26.30 21.15 -14.59
C LEU A 231 -25.65 20.07 -13.73
N TYR A 232 -24.90 19.13 -14.33
CA TYR A 232 -24.37 17.96 -13.64
C TYR A 232 -22.98 18.27 -13.09
N ASN A 233 -22.73 17.81 -11.87
CA ASN A 233 -21.39 17.84 -11.30
C ASN A 233 -20.50 16.77 -11.97
N GLN A 234 -19.18 16.85 -11.73
CA GLN A 234 -18.18 15.92 -12.31
C GLN A 234 -18.50 14.43 -12.12
N GLN A 235 -19.15 14.03 -11.03
CA GLN A 235 -19.50 12.64 -10.80
C GLN A 235 -20.73 12.23 -11.63
N MET A 236 -21.75 13.10 -11.69
CA MET A 236 -22.97 12.85 -12.45
C MET A 236 -22.75 12.90 -13.96
N THR A 237 -21.75 13.66 -14.46
CA THR A 237 -21.43 13.66 -15.89
C THR A 237 -20.98 12.31 -16.41
N ARG A 238 -20.58 11.38 -15.52
CA ARG A 238 -20.17 10.00 -15.84
C ARG A 238 -21.35 9.04 -16.07
N ILE A 239 -22.56 9.59 -16.20
CA ILE A 239 -23.83 8.85 -16.30
C ILE A 239 -23.80 7.73 -17.34
N TYR A 240 -23.18 7.95 -18.50
CA TYR A 240 -23.13 6.95 -19.58
C TYR A 240 -22.28 5.73 -19.22
N GLY A 241 -21.22 5.90 -18.41
CA GLY A 241 -20.49 4.76 -17.84
C GLY A 241 -21.39 3.87 -16.96
N PHE A 242 -22.20 4.48 -16.08
CA PHE A 242 -23.16 3.75 -15.24
C PHE A 242 -24.29 3.11 -16.05
N MET A 243 -24.78 3.81 -17.09
CA MET A 243 -25.81 3.28 -17.98
C MET A 243 -25.28 2.12 -18.83
N GLY A 244 -24.01 2.12 -19.23
CA GLY A 244 -23.38 0.96 -19.87
C GLY A 244 -23.38 -0.27 -18.97
N GLU A 245 -23.10 -0.13 -17.67
CA GLU A 245 -23.21 -1.28 -16.73
C GLU A 245 -24.64 -1.83 -16.64
N ILE A 246 -25.65 -0.96 -16.79
CA ILE A 246 -27.06 -1.38 -16.87
C ILE A 246 -27.35 -2.07 -18.20
N LEU A 247 -26.93 -1.49 -19.32
CA LEU A 247 -27.21 -1.97 -20.67
C LEU A 247 -26.56 -3.33 -20.93
N SER A 248 -25.26 -3.47 -20.64
CA SER A 248 -24.56 -4.76 -20.71
C SER A 248 -25.25 -5.83 -19.87
N SER A 249 -25.71 -5.48 -18.67
CA SER A 249 -26.44 -6.41 -17.81
C SER A 249 -27.79 -6.85 -18.37
N ILE A 250 -28.56 -5.92 -18.96
CA ILE A 250 -29.82 -6.24 -19.67
C ILE A 250 -29.53 -7.17 -20.83
N PHE A 251 -28.49 -6.87 -21.61
CA PHE A 251 -28.06 -7.71 -22.74
C PHE A 251 -27.68 -9.12 -22.29
N PHE A 252 -26.91 -9.28 -21.21
CA PHE A 252 -26.55 -10.61 -20.67
C PHE A 252 -27.77 -11.39 -20.19
N PHE A 253 -28.74 -10.71 -19.56
CA PHE A 253 -29.99 -11.31 -19.14
C PHE A 253 -30.81 -11.78 -20.35
N HIS A 254 -30.92 -10.95 -21.39
CA HIS A 254 -31.59 -11.27 -22.65
C HIS A 254 -30.94 -12.48 -23.32
N LEU A 255 -29.62 -12.47 -23.52
CA LEU A 255 -28.88 -13.57 -24.15
C LEU A 255 -29.15 -14.92 -23.47
N GLN A 256 -29.03 -14.97 -22.15
CA GLN A 256 -29.24 -16.19 -21.37
C GLN A 256 -30.70 -16.67 -21.40
N LYS A 257 -31.66 -15.76 -21.61
CA LYS A 257 -33.08 -16.11 -21.76
C LYS A 257 -33.39 -16.59 -23.18
N ALA A 258 -32.91 -15.87 -24.19
CA ALA A 258 -33.20 -16.08 -25.60
C ALA A 258 -32.57 -17.36 -26.16
N ASP A 259 -31.34 -17.68 -25.75
CA ASP A 259 -30.63 -18.88 -26.21
C ASP A 259 -30.08 -19.70 -25.05
N LYS A 260 -30.77 -20.83 -24.76
CA LYS A 260 -30.38 -21.79 -23.73
C LYS A 260 -29.23 -22.71 -24.15
N SER A 261 -28.82 -22.68 -25.41
CA SER A 261 -27.70 -23.47 -25.93
C SER A 261 -26.34 -22.81 -25.71
N LEU A 262 -26.32 -21.50 -25.41
CA LEU A 262 -25.10 -20.75 -25.11
C LEU A 262 -24.33 -21.38 -23.94
N ARG A 263 -23.04 -21.63 -24.16
CA ARG A 263 -22.14 -22.07 -23.10
C ARG A 263 -21.67 -20.84 -22.33
N VAL A 264 -22.26 -20.64 -21.16
CA VAL A 264 -21.96 -19.50 -20.29
C VAL A 264 -21.13 -19.95 -19.09
N ALA A 265 -20.06 -19.22 -18.77
CA ALA A 265 -19.34 -19.35 -17.51
C ALA A 265 -19.51 -18.09 -16.66
N ASN A 266 -19.53 -18.27 -15.33
CA ASN A 266 -19.39 -17.16 -14.40
C ASN A 266 -18.07 -17.31 -13.65
N VAL A 267 -17.28 -16.24 -13.62
CA VAL A 267 -15.96 -16.19 -12.98
C VAL A 267 -15.90 -15.08 -11.92
N ARG A 268 -15.04 -15.22 -10.93
CA ARG A 268 -14.82 -14.13 -9.96
C ARG A 268 -13.89 -13.07 -10.54
N LEU A 269 -14.13 -11.83 -10.15
CA LEU A 269 -13.17 -10.75 -10.36
C LEU A 269 -12.16 -10.72 -9.21
N ILE A 270 -10.93 -10.37 -9.53
CA ILE A 270 -9.87 -10.06 -8.58
C ILE A 270 -9.69 -8.55 -8.60
N TYR A 271 -10.02 -7.91 -7.48
CA TYR A 271 -9.93 -6.47 -7.30
C TYR A 271 -8.65 -6.10 -6.56
N PHE A 272 -7.83 -5.25 -7.16
CA PHE A 272 -6.61 -4.73 -6.56
C PHE A 272 -6.84 -3.33 -5.99
N GLU A 273 -6.53 -3.12 -4.72
CA GLU A 273 -6.66 -1.80 -4.06
C GLU A 273 -5.61 -0.81 -4.56
N ASP A 274 -4.37 -1.26 -4.70
CA ASP A 274 -3.23 -0.51 -5.21
C ASP A 274 -2.65 -1.21 -6.45
N THR A 275 -2.51 -0.44 -7.51
CA THR A 275 -2.00 -0.89 -8.81
C THR A 275 -0.79 -0.10 -9.26
N LYS A 276 -0.20 0.73 -8.41
CA LYS A 276 0.94 1.56 -8.80
C LYS A 276 2.11 0.69 -9.26
N ASP A 277 2.65 0.98 -10.44
CA ASP A 277 3.87 0.32 -10.90
C ASP A 277 5.08 0.81 -10.07
N ILE A 278 5.67 -0.08 -9.29
CA ILE A 278 6.88 0.25 -8.52
C ILE A 278 8.07 0.03 -9.42
N LYS A 279 8.54 1.12 -10.05
CA LYS A 279 9.76 1.08 -10.86
C LYS A 279 10.98 0.77 -9.98
N PRO A 280 11.95 -0.03 -10.47
CA PRO A 280 13.23 -0.22 -9.80
C PRO A 280 13.92 1.13 -9.57
N ILE A 281 14.54 1.28 -8.41
CA ILE A 281 15.47 2.38 -8.13
C ILE A 281 16.86 1.90 -8.52
N TYR A 282 17.55 2.67 -9.36
CA TYR A 282 18.89 2.34 -9.84
C TYR A 282 19.94 3.13 -9.07
N PRO A 283 21.11 2.56 -8.72
CA PRO A 283 22.19 3.28 -8.05
C PRO A 283 22.71 4.48 -8.87
N VAL A 284 23.29 5.49 -8.18
CA VAL A 284 24.17 6.46 -8.85
C VAL A 284 25.46 5.72 -9.20
N ALA A 285 25.96 5.85 -10.43
CA ALA A 285 27.06 5.04 -10.97
C ALA A 285 28.30 4.97 -10.05
N ASP A 286 28.58 6.02 -9.28
CA ASP A 286 29.74 6.10 -8.37
C ASP A 286 29.41 5.80 -6.89
N SER A 287 28.14 5.63 -6.51
CA SER A 287 27.73 5.41 -5.12
C SER A 287 27.85 3.94 -4.72
N LYS A 288 28.90 3.59 -3.97
CA LYS A 288 29.16 2.21 -3.52
C LYS A 288 28.21 1.71 -2.43
N LYS A 289 27.69 2.59 -1.57
CA LYS A 289 26.75 2.25 -0.49
C LYS A 289 25.74 3.39 -0.29
N PRO A 290 24.53 3.32 -0.87
CA PRO A 290 23.49 4.32 -0.64
C PRO A 290 23.05 4.33 0.83
N ILE A 291 22.53 5.47 1.26
CA ILE A 291 22.01 5.67 2.61
C ILE A 291 20.48 5.59 2.56
N VAL A 292 19.93 4.61 3.27
CA VAL A 292 18.49 4.38 3.39
C VAL A 292 18.01 4.90 4.75
N PHE A 293 17.30 6.03 4.78
CA PHE A 293 16.67 6.53 6.00
C PHE A 293 15.31 5.87 6.22
N ASN A 294 15.09 5.31 7.41
CA ASN A 294 13.81 4.75 7.82
C ASN A 294 12.98 5.76 8.61
N ILE A 295 11.89 6.23 8.01
CA ILE A 295 10.90 7.12 8.64
C ILE A 295 9.49 6.49 8.70
N VAL A 296 9.38 5.17 8.59
CA VAL A 296 8.09 4.47 8.64
C VAL A 296 7.44 4.67 10.02
N GLY A 297 6.21 5.18 10.04
CA GLY A 297 5.48 5.46 11.28
C GLY A 297 5.96 6.71 12.02
N VAL A 298 6.80 7.54 11.39
CA VAL A 298 7.38 8.74 11.98
C VAL A 298 6.76 9.98 11.35
N GLU A 299 6.46 10.98 12.18
CA GLU A 299 6.03 12.28 11.69
C GLU A 299 7.15 12.94 10.87
N PRO A 300 6.93 13.31 9.58
CA PRO A 300 8.02 13.72 8.69
C PRO A 300 8.85 14.91 9.20
N TYR A 301 8.26 15.84 9.94
CA TYR A 301 8.99 16.99 10.46
C TYR A 301 10.04 16.61 11.52
N LEU A 302 9.89 15.48 12.22
CA LEU A 302 10.87 15.00 13.20
C LEU A 302 12.20 14.59 12.54
N PHE A 303 12.12 14.09 11.30
CA PHE A 303 13.29 13.68 10.52
C PHE A 303 14.14 14.87 10.04
N THR A 304 13.59 16.09 10.04
CA THR A 304 14.28 17.28 9.50
C THR A 304 15.55 17.64 10.25
N VAL A 305 15.63 17.37 11.56
CA VAL A 305 16.84 17.59 12.36
C VAL A 305 17.96 16.65 11.94
N THR A 306 17.62 15.40 11.64
CA THR A 306 18.56 14.40 11.12
C THR A 306 19.04 14.78 9.74
N ILE A 307 18.14 15.23 8.84
CA ILE A 307 18.52 15.79 7.54
C ILE A 307 19.51 16.94 7.72
N GLN A 308 19.22 17.90 8.62
CA GLN A 308 20.11 19.05 8.85
C GLN A 308 21.49 18.60 9.35
N SER A 309 21.53 17.65 10.29
CA SER A 309 22.78 17.10 10.80
C SER A 309 23.58 16.35 9.73
N PHE A 310 22.88 15.68 8.80
CA PHE A 310 23.46 14.96 7.67
C PHE A 310 24.06 15.94 6.65
N LEU A 311 23.27 16.93 6.21
CA LEU A 311 23.70 17.92 5.22
C LEU A 311 24.89 18.75 5.70
N ALA A 312 24.98 19.03 7.00
CA ALA A 312 26.14 19.69 7.60
C ALA A 312 27.47 18.91 7.45
N ARG A 313 27.42 17.63 7.04
CA ARG A 313 28.57 16.71 6.91
C ARG A 313 28.80 16.22 5.47
N VAL A 314 27.98 16.69 4.53
CA VAL A 314 28.10 16.39 3.11
C VAL A 314 29.29 17.15 2.52
N ARG A 315 30.07 16.47 1.69
CA ARG A 315 31.10 17.09 0.85
C ARG A 315 30.60 17.27 -0.57
N ASN A 316 30.69 18.48 -1.11
CA ASN A 316 30.14 18.80 -2.44
C ASN A 316 30.84 18.08 -3.61
N ASP A 317 32.04 17.52 -3.41
CA ASP A 317 32.81 16.81 -4.43
C ASP A 317 32.47 15.31 -4.55
N ILE A 318 31.60 14.79 -3.67
CA ILE A 318 31.27 13.36 -3.59
C ILE A 318 29.79 13.16 -3.89
N PRO A 319 29.42 12.24 -4.81
CA PRO A 319 28.03 11.92 -5.06
C PRO A 319 27.45 11.06 -3.92
N TYR A 320 26.28 11.45 -3.40
CA TYR A 320 25.53 10.68 -2.42
C TYR A 320 24.20 10.22 -2.97
N ASP A 321 23.86 8.96 -2.69
CA ASP A 321 22.57 8.38 -3.01
C ASP A 321 21.77 8.14 -1.73
N VAL A 322 20.66 8.87 -1.59
CA VAL A 322 19.79 8.87 -0.42
C VAL A 322 18.44 8.27 -0.79
N ILE A 323 17.97 7.32 0.00
CA ILE A 323 16.68 6.66 -0.18
C ILE A 323 15.88 6.85 1.10
N ILE A 324 14.64 7.34 0.99
CA ILE A 324 13.75 7.57 2.13
C ILE A 324 12.65 6.52 2.13
N LEU A 325 12.67 5.64 3.13
CA LEU A 325 11.65 4.62 3.36
C LEU A 325 10.52 5.18 4.23
N HIS A 326 9.30 5.21 3.71
CA HIS A 326 8.14 5.81 4.38
C HIS A 326 6.87 4.98 4.23
N GLY A 327 5.91 5.14 5.14
CA GLY A 327 4.60 4.48 5.01
C GLY A 327 3.44 5.38 4.59
N ASN A 328 3.61 6.71 4.62
CA ASN A 328 2.55 7.70 4.39
C ASN A 328 3.10 9.13 4.21
N LEU A 329 4.17 9.29 3.43
CA LEU A 329 4.70 10.63 3.19
C LEU A 329 3.74 11.40 2.27
N SER A 330 3.28 12.57 2.70
CA SER A 330 2.45 13.43 1.83
C SER A 330 3.28 14.04 0.71
N ASP A 331 2.64 14.36 -0.42
CA ASP A 331 3.30 15.02 -1.56
C ASP A 331 4.03 16.30 -1.13
N GLY A 332 3.44 17.06 -0.20
CA GLY A 332 4.05 18.27 0.35
C GLY A 332 5.39 18.02 1.09
N TYR A 333 5.48 16.95 1.90
CA TYR A 333 6.74 16.60 2.55
C TYR A 333 7.73 15.96 1.58
N ALA A 334 7.28 15.18 0.59
CA ALA A 334 8.15 14.67 -0.46
C ALA A 334 8.81 15.81 -1.25
N VAL A 335 8.05 16.84 -1.62
CA VAL A 335 8.56 18.07 -2.25
C VAL A 335 9.53 18.80 -1.31
N THR A 336 9.20 18.93 -0.03
CA THR A 336 10.08 19.55 0.96
C THR A 336 11.43 18.84 1.04
N PHE A 337 11.44 17.51 1.22
CA PHE A 337 12.68 16.75 1.32
C PHE A 337 13.49 16.85 0.03
N LYS A 338 12.84 16.80 -1.15
CA LYS A 338 13.51 17.07 -2.43
C LYS A 338 14.15 18.45 -2.48
N MET A 339 13.53 19.49 -1.95
CA MET A 339 14.13 20.83 -1.89
C MET A 339 15.30 20.89 -0.91
N LEU A 340 15.18 20.29 0.28
CA LEU A 340 16.26 20.26 1.28
C LEU A 340 17.51 19.57 0.72
N PHE A 341 17.37 18.39 0.13
CA PHE A 341 18.48 17.68 -0.50
C PHE A 341 18.92 18.34 -1.82
N GLY A 342 17.99 18.87 -2.60
CA GLY A 342 18.23 19.47 -3.92
C GLY A 342 19.00 20.79 -3.89
N ASN A 343 19.18 21.41 -2.73
CA ASN A 343 20.16 22.48 -2.54
C ASN A 343 21.62 21.99 -2.73
N HIS A 344 21.83 20.68 -2.83
CA HIS A 344 23.11 20.03 -3.09
C HIS A 344 23.02 19.21 -4.38
N GLU A 345 23.68 19.67 -5.44
CA GLU A 345 23.66 19.01 -6.77
C GLU A 345 24.25 17.60 -6.75
N ASN A 346 25.11 17.30 -5.78
CA ASN A 346 25.77 16.01 -5.59
C ASN A 346 24.92 15.00 -4.80
N ILE A 347 23.69 15.34 -4.38
CA ILE A 347 22.80 14.41 -3.67
C ILE A 347 21.61 14.03 -4.55
N ARG A 348 21.45 12.73 -4.77
CA ARG A 348 20.21 12.18 -5.33
C ARG A 348 19.33 11.65 -4.21
N VAL A 349 18.05 12.01 -4.23
CA VAL A 349 17.06 11.51 -3.27
C VAL A 349 15.92 10.73 -3.95
N SER A 350 15.68 9.51 -3.48
CA SER A 350 14.59 8.63 -3.91
C SER A 350 13.66 8.28 -2.74
N PHE A 351 12.43 7.86 -3.04
CA PHE A 351 11.41 7.58 -2.02
C PHE A 351 10.80 6.20 -2.26
N ILE A 352 10.65 5.42 -1.19
CA ILE A 352 10.00 4.10 -1.21
C ILE A 352 8.81 4.15 -0.27
N ASP A 353 7.62 3.96 -0.83
CA ASP A 353 6.41 3.76 -0.05
C ASP A 353 6.27 2.29 0.34
N THR A 354 6.36 2.02 1.65
CA THR A 354 6.25 0.67 2.19
C THR A 354 4.86 0.07 2.02
N LYS A 355 3.80 0.89 1.85
CA LYS A 355 2.44 0.35 1.63
C LYS A 355 2.36 -0.53 0.40
N CYS A 356 3.00 -0.11 -0.68
CA CYS A 356 3.02 -0.85 -1.94
C CYS A 356 3.83 -2.15 -1.82
N VAL A 357 4.77 -2.22 -0.87
CA VAL A 357 5.57 -3.42 -0.57
C VAL A 357 4.77 -4.43 0.26
N PHE A 358 3.96 -3.96 1.22
CA PHE A 358 3.24 -4.81 2.18
C PHE A 358 1.90 -5.38 1.72
N GLY A 359 1.36 -4.95 0.58
CA GLY A 359 0.15 -5.58 0.04
C GLY A 359 0.30 -7.09 -0.21
N ASN A 360 1.54 -7.56 -0.34
CA ASN A 360 1.91 -8.98 -0.43
C ASN A 360 1.81 -9.76 0.89
N VAL A 361 1.75 -9.06 2.03
CA VAL A 361 1.97 -9.64 3.36
C VAL A 361 0.66 -9.90 4.12
N GLN A 362 -0.48 -9.43 3.61
CA GLN A 362 -1.77 -9.74 4.23
C GLN A 362 -2.15 -11.21 4.12
N ASP A 363 -1.75 -11.89 3.04
CA ASP A 363 -1.88 -13.34 2.90
C ASP A 363 -1.02 -14.11 3.93
N LEU A 364 0.01 -13.45 4.48
CA LEU A 364 0.96 -14.04 5.41
C LEU A 364 0.57 -13.87 6.88
N LYS A 365 -0.66 -13.40 7.16
CA LYS A 365 -1.21 -13.21 8.53
C LYS A 365 -0.33 -12.33 9.44
N SER A 366 0.60 -11.54 8.87
CA SER A 366 1.56 -10.74 9.65
C SER A 366 1.55 -9.29 9.16
N ASN A 367 0.58 -8.50 9.61
CA ASN A 367 0.58 -7.03 9.43
C ASN A 367 1.71 -6.34 10.24
N LYS A 368 2.76 -7.05 10.65
CA LYS A 368 3.77 -6.62 11.63
C LYS A 368 5.21 -6.82 11.15
N VAL A 369 5.43 -7.13 9.88
CA VAL A 369 6.78 -7.22 9.33
C VAL A 369 7.32 -5.81 9.11
N ASP A 370 8.54 -5.54 9.56
CA ASP A 370 9.21 -4.27 9.30
C ASP A 370 9.74 -4.23 7.85
N ALA A 371 9.54 -3.12 7.15
CA ALA A 371 9.80 -3.03 5.71
C ALA A 371 11.28 -3.15 5.38
N ARG A 372 12.15 -2.82 6.35
CA ARG A 372 13.59 -2.94 6.22
C ARG A 372 14.04 -4.37 5.95
N LEU A 373 13.30 -5.38 6.44
CA LEU A 373 13.58 -6.79 6.14
C LEU A 373 13.37 -7.13 4.66
N LEU A 374 12.57 -6.32 3.94
CA LEU A 374 12.23 -6.54 2.54
C LEU A 374 13.11 -5.75 1.57
N LEU A 375 13.98 -4.85 2.07
CA LEU A 375 14.92 -4.08 1.25
C LEU A 375 15.74 -4.92 0.24
N PRO A 376 16.18 -6.16 0.55
CA PRO A 376 16.86 -6.99 -0.44
C PRO A 376 16.05 -7.28 -1.71
N TRP A 377 14.72 -7.26 -1.65
CA TRP A 377 13.85 -7.50 -2.81
C TRP A 377 13.19 -6.23 -3.35
N ILE A 378 13.24 -5.12 -2.59
CA ILE A 378 12.82 -3.80 -3.07
C ILE A 378 13.95 -3.13 -3.86
N LEU A 379 15.19 -3.24 -3.38
CA LEU A 379 16.38 -2.62 -3.95
C LEU A 379 17.18 -3.66 -4.74
N THR A 380 16.59 -4.18 -5.82
CA THR A 380 17.18 -5.25 -6.66
C THR A 380 18.48 -4.83 -7.33
N GLU A 381 18.59 -3.55 -7.68
CA GLU A 381 19.74 -2.99 -8.39
C GLU A 381 20.90 -2.59 -7.45
N TYR A 382 20.75 -2.82 -6.15
CA TYR A 382 21.74 -2.49 -5.13
C TYR A 382 22.33 -3.76 -4.52
N SER A 383 23.66 -3.81 -4.43
CA SER A 383 24.39 -4.91 -3.79
C SER A 383 24.50 -4.74 -2.28
N GLN A 384 24.68 -3.50 -1.80
CA GLN A 384 24.85 -3.16 -0.39
C GLN A 384 24.17 -1.82 -0.09
N ILE A 385 23.76 -1.61 1.17
CA ILE A 385 23.16 -0.36 1.65
C ILE A 385 23.58 -0.06 3.09
N ILE A 386 23.41 1.20 3.52
CA ILE A 386 23.48 1.62 4.94
C ILE A 386 22.08 2.07 5.35
N CYS A 387 21.39 1.29 6.16
CA CYS A 387 20.09 1.68 6.68
C CYS A 387 20.24 2.40 8.02
N ILE A 388 19.67 3.60 8.12
CA ILE A 388 19.81 4.52 9.26
C ILE A 388 18.42 4.92 9.78
N ASN A 389 18.23 4.88 11.09
CA ASN A 389 16.99 5.36 11.71
C ASN A 389 16.92 6.90 11.71
N TRP A 390 15.69 7.42 11.66
CA TRP A 390 15.41 8.86 11.60
C TRP A 390 15.90 9.67 12.80
N ASN A 391 16.16 9.06 13.95
CA ASN A 391 16.53 9.70 15.22
C ASN A 391 18.04 9.62 15.47
N THR A 392 18.82 10.16 14.53
CA THR A 392 20.29 10.11 14.54
C THR A 392 20.91 11.49 14.25
N LEU A 393 22.07 11.78 14.83
CA LEU A 393 22.82 13.03 14.60
C LEU A 393 24.26 12.72 14.18
N PHE A 394 24.65 13.16 12.99
CA PHE A 394 25.99 12.93 12.45
C PHE A 394 27.06 13.82 13.14
N GLN A 395 28.18 13.21 13.51
CA GLN A 395 29.27 13.83 14.27
C GLN A 395 30.60 13.85 13.51
N CYS A 396 30.66 13.23 12.33
CA CYS A 396 31.83 13.17 11.47
C CYS A 396 31.48 13.42 9.99
N GLU A 397 32.50 13.49 9.13
CA GLU A 397 32.32 13.42 7.67
C GLU A 397 31.71 12.08 7.25
N LEU A 398 30.79 12.10 6.29
CA LEU A 398 29.99 10.91 5.92
C LEU A 398 30.86 9.77 5.36
N GLU A 399 32.01 10.08 4.78
CA GLU A 399 32.94 9.12 4.19
C GLU A 399 33.48 8.13 5.22
N LYS A 400 33.61 8.55 6.49
CA LYS A 400 34.06 7.64 7.57
C LYS A 400 33.05 6.52 7.82
N ILE A 401 31.77 6.77 7.53
CA ILE A 401 30.68 5.80 7.65
C ILE A 401 30.59 5.02 6.33
N ILE A 402 30.47 5.71 5.19
CA ILE A 402 30.28 5.09 3.87
C ILE A 402 31.44 4.15 3.51
N ASN A 403 32.68 4.60 3.71
CA ASN A 403 33.88 3.85 3.34
C ASN A 403 34.37 2.88 4.42
N MET A 404 33.60 2.68 5.49
CA MET A 404 33.93 1.69 6.51
C MET A 404 34.11 0.31 5.86
N GLU A 405 35.20 -0.38 6.20
CA GLU A 405 35.46 -1.74 5.71
C GLU A 405 34.52 -2.72 6.41
N ILE A 406 33.78 -3.49 5.60
CA ILE A 406 32.75 -4.42 6.07
C ILE A 406 33.06 -5.80 5.51
N GLU A 407 32.98 -6.82 6.37
CA GLU A 407 33.13 -8.22 5.96
C GLU A 407 31.99 -8.66 5.02
N PRO A 408 32.18 -9.70 4.18
CA PRO A 408 31.16 -10.16 3.23
C PRO A 408 30.04 -11.00 3.90
N VAL A 409 29.50 -10.48 5.01
CA VAL A 409 28.41 -11.05 5.82
C VAL A 409 27.05 -10.44 5.43
N CYS A 410 25.93 -10.96 5.96
CA CYS A 410 24.60 -10.42 5.63
C CYS A 410 24.38 -9.02 6.19
N ILE A 411 24.73 -8.82 7.47
CA ILE A 411 24.51 -7.56 8.18
C ILE A 411 25.70 -7.18 9.06
N SER A 412 25.93 -5.88 9.24
CA SER A 412 26.97 -5.37 10.14
C SER A 412 26.48 -4.13 10.86
N GLY A 413 26.85 -3.98 12.13
CA GLY A 413 26.40 -2.86 12.97
C GLY A 413 27.22 -2.77 14.26
N SER A 414 27.08 -1.67 15.00
CA SER A 414 27.69 -1.58 16.33
C SER A 414 27.00 -2.55 17.29
N ARG A 415 27.63 -2.85 18.43
CA ARG A 415 27.03 -3.72 19.44
C ARG A 415 25.79 -3.06 20.08
N ASP A 416 24.68 -3.80 20.19
CA ASP A 416 23.45 -3.30 20.83
C ASP A 416 23.59 -3.32 22.35
N ILE A 417 24.07 -2.20 22.89
CA ILE A 417 24.27 -2.03 24.33
C ILE A 417 22.94 -2.09 25.12
N ARG A 418 21.81 -1.72 24.49
CA ARG A 418 20.49 -1.70 25.13
C ARG A 418 19.92 -3.09 25.21
N MET A 419 19.93 -3.84 24.11
CA MET A 419 19.46 -5.22 24.05
C MET A 419 20.32 -6.11 24.94
N LEU A 420 21.65 -5.93 24.92
CA LEU A 420 22.55 -6.64 25.82
C LEU A 420 22.29 -6.30 27.29
N GLY A 421 22.03 -5.04 27.61
CA GLY A 421 21.66 -4.63 28.97
C GLY A 421 20.33 -5.24 29.43
N LYS A 422 19.36 -5.43 28.52
CA LYS A 422 18.11 -6.16 28.80
C LYS A 422 18.35 -7.63 29.04
N VAL A 423 19.19 -8.27 28.23
CA VAL A 423 19.58 -9.67 28.41
C VAL A 423 20.24 -9.86 29.78
N LYS A 424 21.14 -8.95 30.17
CA LYS A 424 21.78 -8.97 31.51
C LYS A 424 20.99 -8.22 32.57
N GLY A 425 19.70 -8.01 32.35
CA GLY A 425 18.82 -7.35 33.30
C GLY A 425 18.67 -8.16 34.60
N LEU A 426 17.87 -7.62 35.53
CA LEU A 426 17.56 -8.30 36.79
C LEU A 426 16.64 -9.53 36.62
N ASP A 427 15.96 -9.63 35.48
CA ASP A 427 15.02 -10.69 35.14
C ASP A 427 15.50 -11.44 33.90
N ASP A 428 15.71 -12.75 34.04
CA ASP A 428 16.22 -13.64 32.99
C ASP A 428 15.18 -13.89 31.88
N SER A 429 13.93 -13.41 32.02
CA SER A 429 12.87 -13.62 31.03
C SER A 429 13.27 -13.20 29.61
N TYR A 430 14.00 -12.08 29.47
CA TYR A 430 14.47 -11.62 28.16
C TYR A 430 15.68 -12.40 27.66
N GLU A 431 16.60 -12.83 28.53
CA GLU A 431 17.70 -13.72 28.15
C GLU A 431 17.18 -15.06 27.65
N LEU A 432 16.23 -15.67 28.38
CA LEU A 432 15.56 -16.90 27.98
C LEU A 432 14.80 -16.74 26.66
N PHE A 433 14.19 -15.58 26.42
CA PHE A 433 13.53 -15.27 25.16
C PHE A 433 14.52 -15.19 24.00
N VAL A 434 15.64 -14.46 24.17
CA VAL A 434 16.69 -14.34 23.16
C VAL A 434 17.32 -15.70 22.84
N GLU A 435 17.57 -16.53 23.85
CA GLU A 435 18.14 -17.86 23.65
C GLU A 435 17.14 -18.83 23.01
N LYS A 436 15.92 -18.94 23.55
CA LYS A 436 14.97 -20.01 23.17
C LYS A 436 14.09 -19.66 21.98
N GLU A 437 13.67 -18.41 21.86
CA GLU A 437 12.76 -17.98 20.78
C GLU A 437 13.53 -17.36 19.60
N LEU A 438 14.63 -16.63 19.86
CA LEU A 438 15.45 -16.06 18.77
C LEU A 438 16.62 -16.95 18.34
N GLY A 439 16.97 -17.98 19.13
CA GLY A 439 18.08 -18.90 18.81
C GLY A 439 19.48 -18.26 18.94
N ILE A 440 19.61 -17.18 19.71
CA ILE A 440 20.86 -16.43 19.83
C ILE A 440 21.59 -16.86 21.10
N HIS A 441 22.65 -17.66 20.95
CA HIS A 441 23.42 -18.18 22.09
C HIS A 441 24.57 -17.26 22.52
N ASN A 442 25.22 -16.55 21.56
CA ASN A 442 26.24 -15.57 21.89
C ASN A 442 25.66 -14.15 21.82
N ILE A 443 25.25 -13.67 22.99
CA ILE A 443 24.64 -12.35 23.17
C ILE A 443 25.62 -11.19 22.92
N CYS A 444 26.94 -11.45 22.92
CA CYS A 444 27.94 -10.42 22.61
C CYS A 444 27.94 -10.02 21.13
N ASP A 445 27.29 -10.83 20.29
CA ASP A 445 27.16 -10.63 18.85
C ASP A 445 25.87 -9.90 18.47
N LEU A 446 25.09 -9.41 19.44
CA LEU A 446 23.88 -8.63 19.17
C LEU A 446 24.26 -7.29 18.56
N ILE A 447 23.78 -7.02 17.35
CA ILE A 447 24.01 -5.75 16.65
C ILE A 447 22.84 -4.79 16.83
N ASP A 448 23.18 -3.52 16.97
CA ASP A 448 22.26 -2.41 16.96
C ASP A 448 21.76 -2.15 15.52
N THR A 449 20.56 -1.61 15.41
CA THR A 449 19.92 -1.36 14.11
C THR A 449 19.53 0.10 13.89
N ASP A 450 20.05 1.04 14.71
CA ASP A 450 19.98 2.47 14.43
C ASP A 450 20.87 2.83 13.23
N ILE A 451 21.98 2.10 13.03
CA ILE A 451 22.78 2.10 11.80
C ILE A 451 23.18 0.65 11.48
N ILE A 452 22.69 0.13 10.36
CA ILE A 452 22.98 -1.23 9.90
C ILE A 452 23.44 -1.24 8.44
N TYR A 453 24.59 -1.83 8.19
CA TYR A 453 25.06 -2.16 6.85
C TYR A 453 24.41 -3.47 6.43
N MET A 454 23.78 -3.50 5.25
CA MET A 454 23.14 -4.71 4.73
C MET A 454 23.78 -5.08 3.39
N ASN A 455 24.23 -6.33 3.27
CA ASN A 455 24.67 -6.90 2.02
C ASN A 455 23.48 -7.59 1.34
N LEU A 456 22.81 -6.87 0.45
CA LEU A 456 21.58 -7.31 -0.19
C LEU A 456 21.82 -8.53 -1.09
N ASP A 457 22.94 -8.59 -1.81
CA ASP A 457 23.30 -9.77 -2.62
C ASP A 457 23.47 -11.01 -1.76
N LYS A 458 24.20 -10.88 -0.65
CA LYS A 458 24.42 -12.00 0.28
C LYS A 458 23.10 -12.47 0.89
N ILE A 459 22.21 -11.55 1.27
CA ILE A 459 20.88 -11.88 1.79
C ILE A 459 20.06 -12.60 0.72
N ARG A 460 19.98 -12.08 -0.51
CA ARG A 460 19.27 -12.73 -1.63
C ARG A 460 19.83 -14.11 -1.98
N SER A 461 21.15 -14.31 -1.83
CA SER A 461 21.78 -15.61 -2.08
C SER A 461 21.43 -16.69 -1.04
N ARG A 462 21.04 -16.28 0.18
CA ARG A 462 20.71 -17.19 1.28
C ARG A 462 19.22 -17.36 1.50
N TYR A 463 18.43 -16.34 1.20
CA TYR A 463 17.00 -16.32 1.49
C TYR A 463 16.20 -16.00 0.24
N THR A 464 15.10 -16.71 0.07
CA THR A 464 13.98 -16.24 -0.76
C THR A 464 13.01 -15.44 0.12
N MET A 465 12.22 -14.57 -0.49
CA MET A 465 11.18 -13.83 0.21
C MET A 465 10.21 -14.79 0.94
N GLN A 466 9.84 -15.93 0.31
CA GLN A 466 8.99 -16.94 0.95
C GLN A 466 9.65 -17.57 2.18
N SER A 467 10.94 -17.92 2.09
CA SER A 467 11.65 -18.54 3.22
C SER A 467 11.77 -17.60 4.43
N LEU A 468 11.97 -16.30 4.18
CA LEU A 468 12.02 -15.28 5.23
C LEU A 468 10.65 -15.12 5.90
N PHE A 469 9.57 -15.07 5.11
CA PHE A 469 8.22 -14.98 5.67
C PHE A 469 7.80 -16.22 6.43
N GLN A 470 8.20 -17.42 5.98
CA GLN A 470 7.96 -18.65 6.72
C GLN A 470 8.58 -18.56 8.12
N ARG A 471 9.86 -18.18 8.23
CA ARG A 471 10.52 -18.00 9.54
C ARG A 471 9.83 -16.95 10.41
N ILE A 472 9.41 -15.82 9.82
CA ILE A 472 8.65 -14.80 10.56
C ILE A 472 7.32 -15.34 11.08
N SER A 473 6.63 -16.18 10.29
CA SER A 473 5.33 -16.76 10.67
C SER A 473 5.42 -17.79 11.79
N GLU A 474 6.61 -18.38 12.01
CA GLU A 474 6.88 -19.32 13.09
C GLU A 474 7.04 -18.59 14.44
N VAL A 475 7.30 -17.28 14.43
CA VAL A 475 7.43 -16.50 15.66
C VAL A 475 6.07 -16.25 16.31
N LYS A 476 5.93 -16.70 17.56
CA LYS A 476 4.67 -16.61 18.33
C LYS A 476 4.31 -15.20 18.76
N VAL A 477 5.32 -14.36 18.99
CA VAL A 477 5.17 -13.00 19.51
C VAL A 477 5.74 -12.02 18.49
N PRO A 478 5.06 -10.91 18.17
CA PRO A 478 5.60 -9.90 17.27
C PRO A 478 6.92 -9.33 17.80
N LEU A 479 7.95 -9.36 16.97
CA LEU A 479 9.28 -8.83 17.30
C LEU A 479 9.47 -7.40 16.80
N HIS A 480 10.41 -6.69 17.42
CA HIS A 480 10.96 -5.47 16.86
C HIS A 480 11.93 -5.79 15.71
N PHE A 481 12.23 -4.80 14.86
CA PHE A 481 13.17 -4.99 13.75
C PHE A 481 14.54 -5.48 14.18
N SER A 482 15.11 -4.96 15.29
CA SER A 482 16.40 -5.40 15.80
C SER A 482 16.40 -6.89 16.16
N GLU A 483 15.34 -7.35 16.80
CA GLU A 483 15.15 -8.76 17.16
C GLU A 483 15.00 -9.63 15.91
N TYR A 484 14.18 -9.21 14.92
CA TYR A 484 14.08 -9.92 13.65
C TYR A 484 15.41 -9.98 12.90
N ALA A 485 16.14 -8.86 12.81
CA ALA A 485 17.41 -8.80 12.09
C ALA A 485 18.46 -9.74 12.73
N ASN A 486 18.59 -9.71 14.06
CA ASN A 486 19.52 -10.59 14.77
C ASN A 486 19.10 -12.07 14.74
N MET A 487 17.79 -12.38 14.73
CA MET A 487 17.27 -13.74 14.60
C MET A 487 17.42 -14.30 13.19
N LEU A 488 17.14 -13.49 12.16
CA LEU A 488 17.08 -13.96 10.77
C LEU A 488 18.47 -14.09 10.16
N PHE A 489 19.36 -13.11 10.40
CA PHE A 489 20.64 -12.98 9.72
C PHE A 489 21.79 -13.38 10.64
N GLU A 490 21.99 -14.69 10.78
CA GLU A 490 23.03 -15.26 11.65
C GLU A 490 24.45 -14.86 11.22
N ASP A 491 24.69 -14.69 9.92
CA ASP A 491 25.96 -14.21 9.37
C ASP A 491 26.09 -12.69 9.52
N ARG A 492 26.79 -12.25 10.57
CA ARG A 492 26.87 -10.84 10.97
C ARG A 492 28.24 -10.44 11.52
N GLN A 493 28.54 -9.15 11.45
CA GLN A 493 29.78 -8.55 11.95
C GLN A 493 29.46 -7.44 12.98
N VAL A 494 30.08 -7.52 14.17
CA VAL A 494 30.03 -6.45 15.17
C VAL A 494 31.13 -5.43 14.87
N LEU A 495 30.74 -4.18 14.63
CA LEU A 495 31.62 -3.06 14.34
C LEU A 495 31.98 -2.29 15.61
N ASP A 496 32.95 -1.38 15.48
CA ASP A 496 33.39 -0.51 16.58
C ASP A 496 32.21 0.28 17.17
N ALA A 497 32.16 0.35 18.50
CA ALA A 497 31.10 1.05 19.24
C ALA A 497 31.03 2.55 18.92
N CYS A 498 32.09 3.17 18.38
CA CYS A 498 32.06 4.57 17.94
C CYS A 498 31.15 4.82 16.74
N LEU A 499 30.79 3.79 15.94
CA LEU A 499 29.92 3.95 14.78
C LEU A 499 28.58 4.61 15.17
N CYS A 500 27.92 4.07 16.19
CA CYS A 500 26.64 4.56 16.68
C CYS A 500 26.61 4.47 18.20
N VAL A 501 26.57 5.62 18.86
CA VAL A 501 26.47 5.72 20.31
C VAL A 501 25.07 6.19 20.69
N TYR A 502 24.36 5.37 21.45
CA TYR A 502 23.05 5.75 21.98
C TYR A 502 23.19 6.79 23.09
N TYR A 503 22.57 7.95 22.92
CA TYR A 503 22.46 9.00 23.93
C TYR A 503 21.21 8.80 24.79
N THR A 504 21.40 8.82 26.12
CA THR A 504 20.30 8.78 27.08
C THR A 504 20.65 9.44 28.41
N GLU A 505 19.70 10.21 28.91
CA GLU A 505 19.68 10.79 30.25
C GLU A 505 18.72 10.04 31.20
N SER A 506 18.03 9.01 30.70
CA SER A 506 17.13 8.21 31.52
C SER A 506 17.92 7.40 32.53
N MET A 507 17.65 7.59 33.83
CA MET A 507 18.27 6.79 34.89
C MET A 507 17.99 5.30 34.70
N LYS A 508 16.78 4.95 34.24
CA LYS A 508 16.38 3.57 33.96
C LYS A 508 17.23 2.96 32.85
N GLU A 509 17.43 3.68 31.74
CA GLU A 509 18.23 3.19 30.62
C GLU A 509 19.73 3.14 30.96
N ASN A 510 20.23 4.13 31.71
CA ASN A 510 21.60 4.11 32.18
C ASN A 510 21.87 2.94 33.14
N ASN A 511 20.93 2.61 34.03
CA ASN A 511 21.04 1.44 34.90
C ASN A 511 21.05 0.13 34.11
N LEU A 512 20.30 0.07 33.01
CA LEU A 512 20.26 -1.07 32.10
C LEU A 512 21.60 -1.25 31.37
N ILE A 513 22.13 -0.16 30.80
CA ILE A 513 23.42 -0.14 30.10
C ILE A 513 24.56 -0.56 31.04
N ARG A 514 24.50 -0.24 32.33
CA ARG A 514 25.50 -0.66 33.33
C ARG A 514 25.50 -2.16 33.64
N GLN A 515 24.47 -2.92 33.24
CA GLN A 515 24.44 -4.37 33.44
C GLN A 515 25.28 -5.15 32.43
N VAL A 516 25.69 -4.52 31.32
CA VAL A 516 26.49 -5.19 30.29
C VAL A 516 27.87 -5.59 30.84
N PRO A 517 28.52 -6.63 30.26
CA PRO A 517 29.87 -7.03 30.65
C PRO A 517 30.84 -5.85 30.69
N LEU A 518 31.67 -5.79 31.74
CA LEU A 518 32.52 -4.63 32.03
C LEU A 518 33.43 -4.23 30.86
N PHE A 519 33.96 -5.19 30.10
CA PHE A 519 34.81 -4.89 28.94
C PHE A 519 34.02 -4.15 27.84
N ILE A 520 32.77 -4.55 27.58
CA ILE A 520 31.86 -3.90 26.63
C ILE A 520 31.45 -2.52 27.15
N PHE A 521 31.16 -2.40 28.44
CA PHE A 521 30.83 -1.10 29.05
C PHE A 521 32.00 -0.11 28.91
N ASN A 522 33.23 -0.58 29.10
CA ASN A 522 34.44 0.24 28.93
C ASN A 522 34.67 0.63 27.47
N GLU A 523 34.45 -0.27 26.51
CA GLU A 523 34.47 0.04 25.07
C GLU A 523 33.45 1.13 24.73
N TYR A 524 32.21 0.96 25.19
CA TYR A 524 31.13 1.92 24.96
C TYR A 524 31.42 3.29 25.59
N ASN A 525 31.97 3.36 26.81
CA ASN A 525 32.38 4.62 27.42
C ASN A 525 33.54 5.31 26.69
N LYS A 526 34.47 4.55 26.09
CA LYS A 526 35.50 5.13 25.21
C LYS A 526 34.88 5.68 23.93
N ALA A 527 33.93 4.96 23.33
CA ALA A 527 33.22 5.39 22.14
C ALA A 527 32.43 6.70 22.34
N LYS A 528 31.86 6.93 23.53
CA LYS A 528 31.19 8.19 23.89
C LYS A 528 32.06 9.45 23.73
N LEU A 529 33.38 9.31 23.80
CA LEU A 529 34.29 10.45 23.69
C LEU A 529 34.37 10.98 22.25
N ASN A 530 34.24 10.09 21.25
CA ASN A 530 34.35 10.44 19.83
C ASN A 530 33.38 9.60 18.98
N PRO A 531 32.06 9.79 19.13
CA PRO A 531 31.06 9.09 18.31
C PRO A 531 31.13 9.56 16.86
N LEU A 532 30.90 8.66 15.90
CA LEU A 532 30.68 9.00 14.48
C LEU A 532 29.24 9.45 14.25
N VAL A 533 28.29 8.76 14.90
CA VAL A 533 26.87 9.12 14.94
C VAL A 533 26.32 8.91 16.35
N LEU A 534 25.40 9.78 16.75
CA LEU A 534 24.62 9.63 17.97
C LEU A 534 23.19 9.22 17.62
N SER A 535 22.67 8.15 18.19
CA SER A 535 21.22 7.86 18.19
C SER A 535 20.61 8.32 19.52
N TYR A 536 19.32 8.64 19.55
CA TYR A 536 18.69 9.16 20.76
C TYR A 536 17.24 8.72 20.91
N SER A 537 16.75 8.62 22.15
CA SER A 537 15.30 8.49 22.38
C SER A 537 14.63 9.85 22.22
N PRO A 538 13.58 9.98 21.38
CA PRO A 538 12.81 11.22 21.24
C PRO A 538 12.25 11.72 22.58
N ASP A 539 11.95 10.81 23.50
CA ASP A 539 11.33 11.10 24.80
C ASP A 539 12.23 11.95 25.72
N LEU A 540 13.51 12.10 25.36
CA LEU A 540 14.52 12.79 26.16
C LEU A 540 14.84 14.20 25.65
N ILE A 541 14.31 14.57 24.48
CA ILE A 541 14.64 15.84 23.80
C ILE A 541 13.96 17.05 24.44
N TRP A 542 12.82 16.86 25.10
CA TRP A 542 12.02 17.96 25.68
C TRP A 542 12.66 18.62 26.91
N SER A 543 13.74 18.06 27.48
CA SER A 543 14.35 18.59 28.69
C SER A 543 14.85 20.02 28.50
N PHE A 544 14.54 20.89 29.47
CA PHE A 544 15.04 22.26 29.54
C PHE A 544 16.41 22.37 30.22
N GLU A 545 16.97 21.25 30.69
CA GLU A 545 18.34 21.21 31.18
C GLU A 545 19.32 21.36 30.01
N SER A 546 20.15 22.40 30.05
CA SER A 546 21.24 22.58 29.09
C SER A 546 22.24 21.44 29.23
N LYS A 547 22.35 20.64 28.18
CA LYS A 547 23.29 19.54 28.00
C LYS A 547 23.78 19.59 26.57
N ASP A 548 25.08 19.33 26.35
CA ASP A 548 25.73 19.48 25.04
C ASP A 548 24.94 18.84 23.88
N PHE A 549 24.40 17.64 24.10
CA PHE A 549 23.59 16.96 23.09
C PHE A 549 22.24 17.65 22.81
N ILE A 550 21.54 18.06 23.87
CA ILE A 550 20.21 18.69 23.78
C ILE A 550 20.34 20.06 23.13
N ASP A 551 21.33 20.84 23.53
CA ASP A 551 21.63 22.15 22.95
C ASP A 551 22.00 22.01 21.48
N LYS A 552 22.81 21.00 21.12
CA LYS A 552 23.12 20.69 19.72
C LYS A 552 21.86 20.31 18.92
N TYR A 553 21.00 19.46 19.47
CA TYR A 553 19.75 19.06 18.82
C TYR A 553 18.88 20.29 18.53
N TRP A 554 18.66 21.14 19.53
CA TRP A 554 17.79 22.31 19.39
C TRP A 554 18.41 23.41 18.51
N SER A 555 19.73 23.53 18.47
CA SER A 555 20.43 24.39 17.49
C SER A 555 20.14 23.93 16.06
N LEU A 556 20.30 22.64 15.77
CA LEU A 556 19.96 22.09 14.45
C LEU A 556 18.47 22.23 14.14
N ALA A 557 17.60 21.98 15.12
CA ALA A 557 16.16 22.15 14.98
C ALA A 557 15.77 23.60 14.63
N ALA A 558 16.44 24.59 15.21
CA ALA A 558 16.19 26.02 14.96
C ALA A 558 16.57 26.43 13.52
N GLU A 559 17.55 25.76 12.91
CA GLU A 559 17.89 25.94 11.50
C GLU A 559 16.84 25.33 10.56
N THR A 560 15.98 24.44 11.08
CA THR A 560 14.87 23.89 10.29
C THR A 560 13.72 24.90 10.21
N GLY A 561 13.05 24.95 9.05
CA GLY A 561 11.75 25.63 8.91
C GLY A 561 10.61 24.98 9.72
N TYR A 562 10.90 23.96 10.53
CA TYR A 562 9.94 23.13 11.26
C TYR A 562 10.05 23.25 12.79
N TYR A 563 10.91 24.14 13.30
CA TYR A 563 11.13 24.36 14.73
C TYR A 563 9.83 24.49 15.55
N HIS A 564 8.85 25.26 15.05
CA HIS A 564 7.56 25.45 15.70
C HIS A 564 6.73 24.16 15.82
N LYS A 565 6.82 23.24 14.83
CA LYS A 565 6.16 21.94 14.89
C LYS A 565 6.87 20.99 15.86
N LEU A 566 8.20 21.06 15.92
CA LEU A 566 9.01 20.29 16.86
C LEU A 566 8.66 20.66 18.31
N ILE A 567 8.57 21.96 18.62
CA ILE A 567 8.12 22.44 19.94
C ILE A 567 6.73 21.88 20.27
N GLY A 568 5.76 22.07 19.37
CA GLY A 568 4.38 21.62 19.62
C GLY A 568 4.28 20.10 19.84
N TYR A 569 5.07 19.31 19.12
CA TYR A 569 5.13 17.86 19.31
C TYR A 569 5.65 17.48 20.69
N PHE A 570 6.81 18.01 21.09
CA PHE A 570 7.43 17.67 22.37
C PHE A 570 6.67 18.24 23.58
N GLU A 571 5.98 19.38 23.43
CA GLU A 571 5.07 19.92 24.46
C GLU A 571 3.84 19.01 24.67
N GLY A 572 3.25 18.51 23.59
CA GLY A 572 2.16 17.53 23.68
C GLY A 572 2.59 16.23 24.38
N TYR A 573 3.81 15.78 24.09
CA TYR A 573 4.38 14.54 24.63
C TYR A 573 4.68 14.63 26.14
N SER A 574 5.22 15.77 26.62
CA SER A 574 5.48 15.99 28.04
C SER A 574 4.19 16.00 28.88
N ASN A 575 3.09 16.52 28.31
CA ASN A 575 1.78 16.56 28.95
C ASN A 575 1.12 15.19 29.09
N ASP A 576 1.37 14.24 28.18
CA ASP A 576 0.85 12.88 28.29
C ASP A 576 1.68 12.00 29.25
N ASN A 577 3.01 12.15 29.29
CA ASN A 577 3.84 11.48 30.31
C ASN A 577 3.55 11.97 31.74
N ASN A 578 3.21 13.25 31.91
CA ASN A 578 2.73 13.77 33.19
C ASN A 578 1.33 13.26 33.60
N LYS A 579 0.54 12.72 32.66
CA LYS A 579 -0.72 12.02 33.00
C LYS A 579 -0.48 10.62 33.54
N ASP A 580 0.61 9.95 33.19
CA ASP A 580 0.91 8.60 33.70
C ASP A 580 1.53 8.59 35.10
N ILE A 581 2.21 9.67 35.51
CA ILE A 581 2.72 9.82 36.90
C ILE A 581 1.58 10.05 37.92
N ASN A 582 0.40 10.47 37.47
CA ASN A 582 -0.80 10.67 38.31
C ASN A 582 -1.86 9.54 38.18
N ARG A 583 -1.53 8.40 37.59
CA ARG A 583 -2.43 7.23 37.58
C ARG A 583 -2.21 6.39 38.83
N GLY A 584 -2.99 6.68 39.87
CA GLY A 584 -3.33 5.65 40.87
C GLY A 584 -3.90 4.40 40.17
N PRO A 585 -3.89 3.22 40.83
CA PRO A 585 -4.18 1.94 40.19
C PRO A 585 -5.46 1.97 39.36
N TYR A 586 -5.41 1.47 38.12
CA TYR A 586 -6.54 1.43 37.16
C TYR A 586 -7.86 0.95 37.78
N ILE A 587 -7.78 0.04 38.75
CA ILE A 587 -8.90 -0.51 39.54
C ILE A 587 -9.63 0.57 40.34
N LEU A 588 -8.92 1.53 40.95
CA LEU A 588 -9.51 2.63 41.73
C LEU A 588 -10.27 3.62 40.83
N LYS A 589 -9.88 3.77 39.56
CA LYS A 589 -10.54 4.64 38.59
C LYS A 589 -11.83 4.03 38.06
N GLN A 590 -11.85 2.72 37.80
CA GLN A 590 -13.08 2.00 37.45
C GLN A 590 -14.06 1.94 38.62
N LEU A 591 -13.59 1.76 39.85
CA LEU A 591 -14.45 1.81 41.04
C LEU A 591 -15.07 3.19 41.25
N ARG A 592 -14.29 4.28 41.13
CA ARG A 592 -14.84 5.64 41.21
C ARG A 592 -15.79 5.96 40.06
N GLY A 593 -15.46 5.55 38.83
CA GLY A 593 -16.34 5.71 37.67
C GLY A 593 -17.63 4.91 37.78
N GLY A 594 -17.56 3.68 38.29
CA GLY A 594 -18.73 2.84 38.56
C GLY A 594 -19.62 3.41 39.66
N ILE A 595 -19.04 3.90 40.76
CA ILE A 595 -19.78 4.57 41.84
C ILE A 595 -20.46 5.84 41.33
N GLN A 596 -19.78 6.63 40.49
CA GLN A 596 -20.36 7.83 39.90
C GLN A 596 -21.49 7.51 38.91
N CYS A 597 -21.32 6.49 38.05
CA CYS A 597 -22.35 6.05 37.12
C CYS A 597 -23.58 5.48 37.84
N VAL A 598 -23.39 4.77 38.96
CA VAL A 598 -24.50 4.32 39.83
C VAL A 598 -25.23 5.51 40.45
N LYS A 599 -24.52 6.55 40.89
CA LYS A 599 -25.13 7.78 41.43
C LYS A 599 -25.93 8.53 40.37
N ASP A 600 -25.40 8.61 39.16
CA ASP A 600 -25.99 9.43 38.11
C ASP A 600 -27.13 8.71 37.37
N HIS A 601 -27.04 7.39 37.17
CA HIS A 601 -27.92 6.65 36.25
C HIS A 601 -28.52 5.37 36.86
N GLY A 602 -28.22 5.07 38.12
CA GLY A 602 -28.75 3.92 38.84
C GLY A 602 -28.02 2.60 38.59
N VAL A 603 -28.23 1.64 39.50
CA VAL A 603 -27.51 0.36 39.55
C VAL A 603 -27.78 -0.50 38.31
N ILE A 604 -29.04 -0.56 37.86
CA ILE A 604 -29.46 -1.41 36.74
C ILE A 604 -28.81 -0.96 35.43
N TYR A 605 -28.80 0.35 35.16
CA TYR A 605 -28.16 0.92 33.97
C TYR A 605 -26.65 0.65 33.95
N THR A 606 -25.98 0.87 35.10
CA THR A 606 -24.53 0.68 35.22
C THR A 606 -24.13 -0.77 35.01
N PHE A 607 -24.94 -1.73 35.48
CA PHE A 607 -24.72 -3.15 35.28
C PHE A 607 -24.88 -3.57 33.81
N CYS A 608 -25.95 -3.14 33.13
CA CYS A 608 -26.17 -3.43 31.71
C CYS A 608 -25.10 -2.80 30.81
N TYR A 609 -24.63 -1.58 31.12
CA TYR A 609 -23.57 -0.91 30.40
C TYR A 609 -22.22 -1.63 30.55
N SER A 610 -21.91 -2.11 31.76
CA SER A 610 -20.68 -2.86 32.03
C SER A 610 -20.64 -4.21 31.32
N LEU A 611 -21.77 -4.93 31.29
CA LEU A 611 -21.92 -6.17 30.54
C LEU A 611 -21.73 -5.96 29.03
N LYS A 612 -22.32 -4.91 28.44
CA LYS A 612 -22.15 -4.58 27.01
C LYS A 612 -20.70 -4.30 26.62
N LYS A 613 -19.89 -3.80 27.55
CA LYS A 613 -18.48 -3.45 27.32
C LYS A 613 -17.52 -4.62 27.52
N MET A 614 -17.97 -5.73 28.12
CA MET A 614 -17.20 -6.97 28.25
C MET A 614 -17.35 -7.91 27.06
N PHE A 615 -18.42 -7.74 26.26
CA PHE A 615 -18.76 -8.62 25.13
C PHE A 615 -18.62 -7.92 23.76
N ASN A 616 -18.06 -6.71 23.73
CA ASN A 616 -17.55 -5.98 22.56
C ASN A 616 -16.06 -5.73 22.78
#